data_AF-A0AAP4BS21-F1
#
_entry.id   AF-A0AAP4BS21-F1
#
_cell.length_a   1.000
_cell.length_b   1.000
_cell.length_c   1.000
_cell.angle_alpha   90.00
_cell.angle_beta   90.00
_cell.angle_gamma   90.00
#
_symmetry.space_group_name_H-M   'P 1'
#
loop_
_entity.id
_entity.type
_entity.pdbx_description
1 polymer ?
#
loop_
_entity_poly.entity_id
_entity_poly.type
_entity_poly.pdbx_seq_one_letter_code
_entity_poly.pdbx_strand_id
1 'polypeptide(L)'
;MTTPPHGRSSDDDDQDNNNPSQQPYYPPSDHPEDRSDFGYQGAEQAAYGAYGDPSENSGRHAAGDYSQSEVNPGVAKGTGKINILAAVSWGFSTTFRNAKLWIVLGLIGLLAIIGSAAISFGVLAATTDFDAANEQELQSFGGANAASSMVGLAIALISLVLTPYVYRLALFQVDDPATGWGHLWKDTPLLRTLGVLIVAAIVNGIVYLLTMVPLNQALEDLVDPDLSVSASAVLFTVLGFVVMLIWSVLSMFMAWAAASGQFGFGESLKTGWNIGKGNFGKLLLFVIAFQLIAPLAILLTFLLGIIVIFPAYTLMLAHMFRQAVGTAPH
;
A
#
# COMPACT_ATOMS: atom_id res chain seq x y z
N MET A 1 20.45 10.83 74.35
CA MET A 1 21.91 10.92 74.61
C MET A 1 22.59 10.20 73.46
N THR A 2 23.41 10.81 72.59
CA THR A 2 24.04 12.15 72.54
C THR A 2 24.37 12.55 71.10
N THR A 3 24.26 13.84 70.76
CA THR A 3 24.98 14.56 69.67
C THR A 3 26.33 15.11 70.23
N PRO A 4 27.14 15.95 69.55
CA PRO A 4 27.17 16.42 68.14
C PRO A 4 28.37 15.77 67.40
N PRO A 5 29.35 16.42 66.70
CA PRO A 5 29.70 17.84 66.47
C PRO A 5 29.16 18.43 65.14
N HIS A 6 29.76 19.53 64.68
CA HIS A 6 29.56 20.23 63.40
C HIS A 6 30.91 20.43 62.69
N GLY A 7 30.88 20.63 61.36
CA GLY A 7 31.95 21.31 60.62
C GLY A 7 31.41 22.59 59.99
N ARG A 8 31.87 23.76 60.46
CA ARG A 8 31.75 25.03 59.72
C ARG A 8 33.04 25.23 58.92
N SER A 9 32.90 25.67 57.68
CA SER A 9 33.91 26.53 57.04
C SER A 9 33.16 27.66 56.36
N SER A 10 33.60 28.87 56.65
CA SER A 10 33.10 30.12 56.09
C SER A 10 34.30 30.79 55.43
N ASP A 11 34.15 31.12 54.16
CA ASP A 11 34.84 32.17 53.42
C ASP A 11 33.73 32.67 52.47
N ASP A 12 33.19 33.88 52.65
CA ASP A 12 33.70 35.15 52.11
C ASP A 12 33.66 35.15 50.56
N ASP A 13 33.06 36.12 49.86
CA ASP A 13 32.32 37.31 50.26
C ASP A 13 31.51 37.77 49.02
N ASP A 14 30.29 38.28 49.17
CA ASP A 14 29.70 39.30 48.27
C ASP A 14 28.34 39.75 48.80
N GLN A 15 28.25 41.01 49.18
CA GLN A 15 27.04 41.62 49.75
C GLN A 15 26.23 42.31 48.64
N ASP A 16 24.95 41.99 48.50
CA ASP A 16 23.99 43.03 48.12
C ASP A 16 22.58 42.85 48.73
N ASN A 17 22.26 43.80 49.61
CA ASN A 17 20.95 44.24 50.12
C ASN A 17 19.80 43.24 50.45
N ASN A 18 19.51 43.18 51.76
CA ASN A 18 18.32 42.55 52.36
C ASN A 18 16.98 43.24 51.98
N ASN A 19 15.96 42.42 51.67
CA ASN A 19 14.59 42.68 52.13
C ASN A 19 13.86 41.35 52.42
N PRO A 20 13.60 40.98 53.69
CA PRO A 20 13.31 39.59 54.08
C PRO A 20 11.82 39.20 54.04
N SER A 21 11.07 39.61 53.00
CA SER A 21 9.62 39.36 52.95
C SER A 21 9.01 39.30 51.54
N GLN A 22 9.38 38.28 50.75
CA GLN A 22 8.58 37.65 49.67
C GLN A 22 9.44 36.62 48.89
N GLN A 23 9.74 35.47 49.51
CA GLN A 23 10.07 34.28 48.72
C GLN A 23 8.75 33.62 48.28
N PRO A 24 8.57 33.26 46.99
CA PRO A 24 7.37 32.56 46.56
C PRO A 24 7.23 31.22 47.30
N TYR A 25 6.06 30.98 47.89
CA TYR A 25 5.72 29.66 48.42
C TYR A 25 5.52 28.72 47.23
N TYR A 26 6.53 27.90 46.93
CA TYR A 26 6.38 26.77 46.02
C TYR A 26 5.64 25.66 46.76
N PRO A 27 4.42 25.27 46.35
CA PRO A 27 3.82 24.05 46.86
C PRO A 27 4.71 22.86 46.49
N PRO A 28 4.76 21.80 47.33
CA PRO A 28 5.38 20.54 46.94
C PRO A 28 4.85 20.11 45.58
N SER A 29 5.76 19.80 44.65
CA SER A 29 5.38 19.27 43.34
C SER A 29 5.18 17.78 43.51
N ASP A 30 3.96 17.26 43.33
CA ASP A 30 3.69 15.83 43.43
C ASP A 30 4.60 15.06 42.46
N HIS A 31 5.64 14.43 43.00
CA HIS A 31 6.50 13.56 42.23
C HIS A 31 5.75 12.26 41.97
N PRO A 32 6.01 11.57 40.85
CA PRO A 32 5.42 10.24 40.66
C PRO A 32 5.86 9.29 41.80
N GLU A 33 7.00 9.57 42.44
CA GLU A 33 7.57 8.84 43.58
C GLU A 33 6.82 9.02 44.91
N ASP A 34 5.98 10.06 45.04
CA ASP A 34 5.21 10.32 46.26
C ASP A 34 3.92 9.48 46.35
N ARG A 35 3.64 8.65 45.33
CA ARG A 35 2.47 7.77 45.27
C ARG A 35 2.72 6.49 46.05
N SER A 36 1.71 6.01 46.77
CA SER A 36 1.78 4.73 47.49
C SER A 36 1.84 3.48 46.59
N ASP A 37 1.66 3.63 45.27
CA ASP A 37 1.86 2.57 44.27
C ASP A 37 3.23 2.64 43.56
N PHE A 38 4.03 3.67 43.81
CA PHE A 38 5.28 3.86 43.08
C PHE A 38 6.33 2.84 43.49
N GLY A 39 6.81 2.08 42.51
CA GLY A 39 7.80 1.01 42.70
C GLY A 39 7.25 -0.40 42.89
N TYR A 40 5.93 -0.62 42.92
CA TYR A 40 5.34 -1.96 43.11
C TYR A 40 4.42 -2.45 41.98
N GLN A 41 5.00 -2.57 40.77
CA GLN A 41 4.52 -3.54 39.76
C GLN A 41 5.71 -4.30 39.13
N GLY A 42 6.01 -5.48 39.69
CA GLY A 42 6.57 -6.63 38.98
C GLY A 42 7.77 -6.40 38.06
N ALA A 43 8.88 -5.86 38.58
CA ALA A 43 10.16 -5.92 37.89
C ALA A 43 10.80 -7.31 37.99
N GLU A 44 10.30 -8.29 37.22
CA GLU A 44 11.06 -9.52 36.94
C GLU A 44 10.65 -10.15 35.59
N GLN A 45 11.65 -10.27 34.69
CA GLN A 45 11.69 -11.17 33.53
C GLN A 45 10.77 -10.89 32.33
N ALA A 46 11.02 -9.75 31.67
CA ALA A 46 10.88 -9.68 30.22
C ALA A 46 12.06 -10.40 29.53
N ALA A 47 11.91 -11.69 29.17
CA ALA A 47 12.89 -12.40 28.35
C ALA A 47 12.30 -13.61 27.58
N TYR A 48 12.44 -13.56 26.25
CA TYR A 48 12.28 -14.66 25.28
C TYR A 48 10.88 -15.28 25.06
N GLY A 49 10.62 -15.61 23.80
CA GLY A 49 9.27 -15.90 23.30
C GLY A 49 8.79 -17.33 23.52
N ALA A 50 7.46 -17.48 23.53
CA ALA A 50 6.76 -18.76 23.51
C ALA A 50 5.62 -18.72 22.48
N TYR A 51 5.67 -19.61 21.49
CA TYR A 51 4.50 -20.01 20.71
C TYR A 51 3.60 -20.87 21.61
N GLY A 52 2.30 -20.59 21.65
CA GLY A 52 1.30 -21.34 22.43
C GLY A 52 -0.07 -21.28 21.75
N ASP A 53 -0.75 -22.42 21.69
CA ASP A 53 -1.90 -22.70 20.80
C ASP A 53 -3.27 -22.49 21.53
N PRO A 54 -4.46 -22.95 21.08
CA PRO A 54 -5.64 -22.08 21.10
C PRO A 54 -6.78 -22.58 22.02
N SER A 55 -7.46 -21.66 22.73
CA SER A 55 -8.72 -22.01 23.39
C SER A 55 -9.75 -20.89 23.37
N GLU A 56 -10.84 -21.19 22.67
CA GLU A 56 -12.22 -20.74 22.86
C GLU A 56 -12.52 -19.98 24.18
N ASN A 57 -13.10 -18.77 24.08
CA ASN A 57 -14.55 -18.62 24.23
C ASN A 57 -15.07 -17.28 23.68
N SER A 58 -16.33 -17.31 23.24
CA SER A 58 -17.11 -16.24 22.61
C SER A 58 -17.47 -15.05 23.52
N GLY A 59 -17.60 -13.84 22.94
CA GLY A 59 -17.86 -12.62 23.72
C GLY A 59 -18.28 -11.38 22.95
N ARG A 60 -19.41 -11.45 22.21
CA ARG A 60 -20.25 -10.30 21.75
C ARG A 60 -19.58 -9.17 20.93
N HIS A 61 -19.84 -9.17 19.62
CA HIS A 61 -19.66 -7.99 18.78
C HIS A 61 -20.69 -6.90 19.14
N ALA A 62 -20.23 -5.80 19.73
CA ALA A 62 -21.00 -4.57 19.78
C ALA A 62 -20.82 -3.81 18.46
N ALA A 63 -21.91 -3.60 17.71
CA ALA A 63 -21.93 -2.63 16.63
C ALA A 63 -21.95 -1.23 17.24
N GLY A 64 -20.80 -0.55 17.23
CA GLY A 64 -20.61 0.80 17.75
C GLY A 64 -20.45 1.82 16.62
N ASP A 65 -21.07 2.97 16.80
CA ASP A 65 -21.20 4.05 15.82
C ASP A 65 -19.84 4.61 15.32
N TYR A 66 -19.76 4.93 14.03
CA TYR A 66 -18.66 5.76 13.51
C TYR A 66 -19.05 7.24 13.66
N SER A 67 -18.88 7.79 14.85
CA SER A 67 -18.76 9.23 15.06
C SER A 67 -17.30 9.63 15.25
N GLN A 68 -16.99 10.90 15.01
CA GLN A 68 -15.64 11.44 14.85
C GLN A 68 -14.70 11.10 16.02
N SER A 69 -13.46 10.78 15.69
CA SER A 69 -12.30 11.08 16.54
C SER A 69 -11.10 11.36 15.65
N GLU A 70 -10.79 12.65 15.50
CA GLU A 70 -9.39 13.06 15.35
C GLU A 70 -8.63 12.73 16.66
N VAL A 71 -7.30 12.83 16.64
CA VAL A 71 -6.35 12.71 17.78
C VAL A 71 -5.68 11.34 18.00
N ASN A 72 -4.40 11.33 17.57
CA ASN A 72 -3.22 10.63 18.11
C ASN A 72 -2.88 9.16 17.75
N PRO A 73 -1.56 8.83 17.73
CA PRO A 73 -1.03 7.56 17.26
C PRO A 73 -1.14 6.47 18.34
N GLY A 74 -2.35 5.92 18.47
CA GLY A 74 -2.55 4.57 19.00
C GLY A 74 -2.74 3.57 17.86
N VAL A 75 -2.34 2.32 18.05
CA VAL A 75 -2.57 1.23 17.09
C VAL A 75 -4.09 1.05 16.89
N ALA A 76 -4.63 1.65 15.83
CA ALA A 76 -6.04 1.59 15.50
C ALA A 76 -6.33 0.17 15.01
N LYS A 77 -7.09 -0.62 15.78
CA LYS A 77 -7.37 -2.03 15.45
C LYS A 77 -8.23 -2.11 14.19
N GLY A 78 -7.80 -2.94 13.23
CA GLY A 78 -8.58 -3.23 12.03
C GLY A 78 -9.91 -3.89 12.34
N THR A 79 -10.93 -3.57 11.54
CA THR A 79 -12.29 -4.11 11.72
C THR A 79 -12.54 -5.40 10.92
N GLY A 80 -11.58 -5.83 10.08
CA GLY A 80 -11.76 -6.87 9.07
C GLY A 80 -12.74 -6.50 7.94
N LYS A 81 -13.34 -5.30 7.97
CA LYS A 81 -14.34 -4.83 7.02
C LYS A 81 -13.89 -3.57 6.29
N ILE A 82 -14.32 -3.46 5.04
CA ILE A 82 -13.95 -2.36 4.15
C ILE A 82 -15.17 -1.47 3.85
N ASN A 83 -14.96 -0.15 3.93
CA ASN A 83 -15.84 0.89 3.43
C ASN A 83 -15.17 1.58 2.23
N ILE A 84 -15.59 1.18 1.03
CA ILE A 84 -15.06 1.68 -0.25
C ILE A 84 -15.31 3.18 -0.41
N LEU A 85 -16.51 3.67 -0.11
CA LEU A 85 -16.85 5.09 -0.33
C LEU A 85 -16.00 6.00 0.57
N ALA A 86 -15.76 5.60 1.82
CA ALA A 86 -14.83 6.28 2.70
C ALA A 86 -13.40 6.27 2.14
N ALA A 87 -12.94 5.15 1.58
CA ALA A 87 -11.62 5.07 0.95
C ALA A 87 -11.50 5.88 -0.35
N VAL A 88 -12.54 5.90 -1.20
CA VAL A 88 -12.60 6.72 -2.41
C VAL A 88 -12.49 8.20 -2.04
N SER A 89 -13.35 8.67 -1.13
CA SER A 89 -13.32 10.06 -0.66
C SER A 89 -11.96 10.42 -0.05
N TRP A 90 -11.43 9.57 0.83
CA TRP A 90 -10.12 9.78 1.47
C TRP A 90 -8.96 9.79 0.48
N GLY A 91 -8.95 8.87 -0.50
CA GLY A 91 -7.86 8.73 -1.48
C GLY A 91 -7.77 9.92 -2.43
N PHE A 92 -8.91 10.38 -2.98
CA PHE A 92 -8.95 11.60 -3.78
C PHE A 92 -8.64 12.85 -2.93
N SER A 93 -9.25 12.99 -1.75
CA SER A 93 -8.99 14.13 -0.85
C SER A 93 -7.51 14.23 -0.47
N THR A 94 -6.88 13.09 -0.10
CA THR A 94 -5.47 13.04 0.30
C THR A 94 -4.51 13.31 -0.86
N THR A 95 -4.86 12.88 -2.09
CA THR A 95 -4.10 13.20 -3.31
C THR A 95 -3.93 14.71 -3.50
N PHE A 96 -4.97 15.50 -3.21
CA PHE A 96 -4.90 16.96 -3.30
C PHE A 96 -4.35 17.61 -2.01
N ARG A 97 -4.72 17.10 -0.82
CA ARG A 97 -4.23 17.62 0.48
C ARG A 97 -2.71 17.52 0.61
N ASN A 98 -2.09 16.46 0.08
CA ASN A 98 -0.64 16.33 -0.03
C ASN A 98 -0.18 16.25 -1.50
N ALA A 99 -0.65 17.19 -2.32
CA ALA A 99 -0.33 17.26 -3.74
C ALA A 99 1.18 17.32 -4.04
N LYS A 100 1.98 17.97 -3.17
CA LYS A 100 3.45 18.06 -3.31
C LYS A 100 4.15 16.69 -3.36
N LEU A 101 3.52 15.67 -2.79
CA LEU A 101 3.96 14.28 -2.88
C LEU A 101 3.20 13.56 -4.00
N TRP A 102 1.86 13.51 -3.90
CA TRP A 102 1.06 12.59 -4.70
C TRP A 102 0.84 13.04 -6.15
N ILE A 103 0.59 14.32 -6.42
CA ILE A 103 0.47 14.83 -7.80
C ILE A 103 1.82 14.76 -8.52
N VAL A 104 2.92 15.00 -7.80
CA VAL A 104 4.28 14.87 -8.37
C VAL A 104 4.62 13.40 -8.66
N LEU A 105 4.25 12.45 -7.79
CA LEU A 105 4.36 11.02 -8.09
C LEU A 105 3.48 10.60 -9.27
N GLY A 106 2.27 11.15 -9.38
CA GLY A 106 1.39 10.94 -10.54
C GLY A 106 1.99 11.49 -11.84
N LEU A 107 2.64 12.65 -11.79
CA LEU A 107 3.36 13.23 -12.92
C LEU A 107 4.60 12.39 -13.31
N ILE A 108 5.38 11.92 -12.34
CA ILE A 108 6.49 10.99 -12.58
C ILE A 108 5.98 9.69 -13.22
N GLY A 109 4.84 9.16 -12.76
CA GLY A 109 4.18 8.00 -13.37
C GLY A 109 3.76 8.24 -14.82
N LEU A 110 3.14 9.39 -15.12
CA LEU A 110 2.81 9.77 -16.50
C LEU A 110 4.07 9.92 -17.38
N LEU A 111 5.12 10.57 -16.87
CA LEU A 111 6.39 10.72 -17.59
C LEU A 111 7.09 9.37 -17.83
N ALA A 112 6.97 8.40 -16.91
CA ALA A 112 7.46 7.04 -17.10
C ALA A 112 6.66 6.27 -18.18
N ILE A 113 5.36 6.51 -18.29
CA ILE A 113 4.51 5.94 -19.36
C ILE A 113 4.86 6.56 -20.72
N ILE A 114 4.97 7.89 -20.80
CA ILE A 114 5.37 8.59 -22.04
C ILE A 114 6.80 8.20 -22.43
N GLY A 115 7.73 8.14 -21.47
CA GLY A 115 9.11 7.73 -21.68
C GLY A 115 9.25 6.29 -22.15
N SER A 116 8.50 5.35 -21.56
CA SER A 116 8.52 3.94 -22.02
C SER A 116 7.95 3.80 -23.44
N ALA A 117 6.87 4.48 -23.77
CA ALA A 117 6.34 4.52 -25.14
C ALA A 117 7.35 5.13 -26.13
N ALA A 118 7.99 6.26 -25.78
CA ALA A 118 8.99 6.93 -26.62
C ALA A 118 10.25 6.08 -26.84
N ILE A 119 10.75 5.39 -25.82
CA ILE A 119 11.88 4.45 -25.95
C ILE A 119 11.47 3.27 -26.85
N SER A 120 10.27 2.71 -26.65
CA SER A 120 9.79 1.58 -27.45
C SER A 120 9.65 1.96 -28.93
N PHE A 121 9.10 3.15 -29.22
CA PHE A 121 9.01 3.70 -30.57
C PHE A 121 10.39 4.02 -31.17
N GLY A 122 11.33 4.57 -30.38
CA GLY A 122 12.70 4.83 -30.82
C GLY A 122 13.48 3.56 -31.15
N VAL A 123 13.31 2.50 -30.36
CA VAL A 123 13.88 1.18 -30.64
C VAL A 123 13.26 0.56 -31.88
N LEU A 124 11.93 0.64 -32.05
CA LEU A 124 11.26 0.23 -33.28
C LEU A 124 11.86 0.95 -34.49
N ALA A 125 11.85 2.29 -34.47
CA ALA A 125 12.35 3.11 -35.57
C ALA A 125 13.84 2.94 -35.90
N ALA A 126 14.65 2.43 -34.97
CA ALA A 126 16.05 2.07 -35.20
C ALA A 126 16.26 0.62 -35.66
N THR A 127 15.22 -0.22 -35.65
CA THR A 127 15.32 -1.67 -35.95
C THR A 127 14.42 -2.15 -37.09
N THR A 128 13.40 -1.39 -37.49
CA THR A 128 12.61 -1.64 -38.70
C THR A 128 12.98 -0.70 -39.83
N ASP A 129 13.20 -1.25 -41.02
CA ASP A 129 13.26 -0.50 -42.26
C ASP A 129 11.83 -0.18 -42.73
N PHE A 130 11.38 1.06 -42.48
CA PHE A 130 10.03 1.50 -42.83
C PHE A 130 9.80 1.65 -44.34
N ASP A 131 10.86 1.78 -45.16
CA ASP A 131 10.74 1.87 -46.61
C ASP A 131 10.59 0.49 -47.26
N ALA A 132 11.05 -0.57 -46.58
CA ALA A 132 10.91 -1.96 -46.99
C ALA A 132 9.74 -2.71 -46.31
N ALA A 133 9.18 -2.19 -45.22
CA ALA A 133 8.13 -2.86 -44.44
C ALA A 133 6.84 -3.06 -45.26
N ASN A 134 6.45 -4.32 -45.46
CA ASN A 134 5.21 -4.65 -46.17
C ASN A 134 3.97 -4.50 -45.26
N GLU A 135 2.75 -4.48 -45.82
CA GLU A 135 1.51 -4.30 -45.05
C GLU A 135 1.30 -5.33 -43.93
N GLN A 136 1.87 -6.53 -44.06
CA GLN A 136 1.75 -7.63 -43.10
C GLN A 136 2.77 -7.46 -41.95
N GLU A 137 3.96 -6.96 -42.26
CA GLU A 137 4.90 -6.44 -41.25
C GLU A 137 4.31 -5.22 -40.54
N LEU A 138 3.63 -4.32 -41.26
CA LEU A 138 2.88 -3.17 -40.72
C LEU A 138 1.74 -3.59 -39.78
N GLN A 139 1.00 -4.65 -40.12
CA GLN A 139 -0.03 -5.21 -39.22
C GLN A 139 0.60 -5.90 -38.01
N SER A 140 1.83 -6.42 -38.14
CA SER A 140 2.65 -6.87 -37.02
C SER A 140 3.34 -5.74 -36.24
N PHE A 141 3.02 -4.45 -36.45
CA PHE A 141 3.57 -3.32 -35.65
C PHE A 141 3.18 -3.34 -34.15
N GLY A 142 2.29 -4.25 -33.73
CA GLY A 142 2.07 -4.58 -32.30
C GLY A 142 2.91 -5.77 -31.78
N GLY A 143 3.62 -6.47 -32.67
CA GLY A 143 4.44 -7.64 -32.37
C GLY A 143 5.77 -7.24 -31.74
N ALA A 144 6.02 -7.71 -30.51
CA ALA A 144 7.22 -7.35 -29.77
C ALA A 144 8.47 -7.99 -30.41
N ASN A 145 9.23 -7.21 -31.17
CA ASN A 145 10.58 -7.62 -31.57
C ASN A 145 11.46 -7.81 -30.31
N ALA A 146 12.56 -8.56 -30.42
CA ALA A 146 13.37 -8.92 -29.24
C ALA A 146 13.88 -7.68 -28.47
N ALA A 147 14.20 -6.59 -29.18
CA ALA A 147 14.69 -5.34 -28.57
C ALA A 147 13.60 -4.61 -27.76
N SER A 148 12.39 -4.45 -28.31
CA SER A 148 11.24 -3.88 -27.58
C SER A 148 10.81 -4.76 -26.41
N SER A 149 10.89 -6.10 -26.56
CA SER A 149 10.66 -7.06 -25.47
C SER A 149 11.65 -6.87 -24.31
N MET A 150 12.94 -6.66 -24.61
CA MET A 150 13.96 -6.40 -23.58
C MET A 150 13.75 -5.06 -22.87
N VAL A 151 13.34 -4.01 -23.60
CA VAL A 151 12.95 -2.71 -23.00
C VAL A 151 11.75 -2.87 -22.08
N GLY A 152 10.69 -3.54 -22.53
CA GLY A 152 9.51 -3.84 -21.73
C GLY A 152 9.84 -4.62 -20.45
N LEU A 153 10.71 -5.64 -20.55
CA LEU A 153 11.20 -6.38 -19.40
C LEU A 153 11.98 -5.50 -18.42
N ALA A 154 12.88 -4.62 -18.90
CA ALA A 154 13.62 -3.71 -18.04
C ALA A 154 12.69 -2.75 -17.28
N ILE A 155 11.69 -2.18 -17.95
CA ILE A 155 10.67 -1.31 -17.34
C ILE A 155 9.84 -2.09 -16.30
N ALA A 156 9.45 -3.34 -16.61
CA ALA A 156 8.72 -4.19 -15.69
C ALA A 156 9.53 -4.50 -14.42
N LEU A 157 10.83 -4.80 -14.55
CA LEU A 157 11.73 -5.05 -13.42
C LEU A 157 11.95 -3.79 -12.57
N ILE A 158 12.14 -2.62 -13.18
CA ILE A 158 12.21 -1.34 -12.46
C ILE A 158 10.90 -1.08 -11.70
N SER A 159 9.76 -1.26 -12.35
CA SER A 159 8.44 -1.08 -11.74
C SER A 159 8.20 -2.05 -10.58
N LEU A 160 8.62 -3.31 -10.72
CA LEU A 160 8.56 -4.33 -9.67
C LEU A 160 9.39 -3.93 -8.43
N VAL A 161 10.59 -3.35 -8.63
CA VAL A 161 11.44 -2.86 -7.53
C VAL A 161 10.91 -1.58 -6.89
N LEU A 162 10.28 -0.68 -7.66
CA LEU A 162 9.71 0.57 -7.13
C LEU A 162 8.38 0.36 -6.40
N THR A 163 7.57 -0.62 -6.79
CA THR A 163 6.22 -0.87 -6.23
C THR A 163 6.19 -1.03 -4.70
N PRO A 164 7.09 -1.81 -4.05
CA PRO A 164 7.15 -1.91 -2.59
C PRO A 164 7.28 -0.57 -1.86
N TYR A 165 8.05 0.38 -2.42
CA TYR A 165 8.27 1.70 -1.83
C TYR A 165 7.04 2.60 -1.97
N VAL A 166 6.36 2.54 -3.12
CA VAL A 166 5.09 3.25 -3.35
C VAL A 166 4.01 2.73 -2.39
N TYR A 167 3.90 1.40 -2.22
CA TYR A 167 2.97 0.80 -1.26
C TYR A 167 3.30 1.19 0.18
N ARG A 168 4.58 1.15 0.58
CA ARG A 168 5.01 1.56 1.92
C ARG A 168 4.70 3.03 2.19
N LEU A 169 5.00 3.91 1.24
CA LEU A 169 4.71 5.35 1.33
C LEU A 169 3.20 5.63 1.45
N ALA A 170 2.37 4.91 0.69
CA ALA A 170 0.92 5.05 0.77
C ALA A 170 0.36 4.57 2.11
N LEU A 171 0.95 3.53 2.71
CA LEU A 171 0.61 3.10 4.07
C LEU A 171 1.03 4.13 5.12
N PHE A 172 2.25 4.67 5.03
CA PHE A 172 2.66 5.79 5.88
C PHE A 172 1.72 6.99 5.76
N GLN A 173 1.22 7.32 4.57
CA GLN A 173 0.28 8.43 4.40
C GLN A 173 -1.07 8.21 5.10
N VAL A 174 -1.49 6.95 5.33
CA VAL A 174 -2.66 6.63 6.15
C VAL A 174 -2.34 6.74 7.64
N ASP A 175 -1.14 6.32 8.05
CA ASP A 175 -0.72 6.28 9.46
C ASP A 175 -0.31 7.67 10.00
N ASP A 176 0.33 8.50 9.17
CA ASP A 176 0.86 9.83 9.49
C ASP A 176 0.48 10.87 8.39
N PRO A 177 -0.32 11.91 8.72
CA PRO A 177 -0.65 12.97 7.78
C PRO A 177 0.56 13.80 7.33
N ALA A 178 1.66 13.84 8.10
CA ALA A 178 2.91 14.54 7.78
C ALA A 178 3.83 13.78 6.82
N THR A 179 3.38 12.63 6.28
CA THR A 179 4.10 11.85 5.27
C THR A 179 4.58 12.72 4.10
N GLY A 180 5.82 12.51 3.66
CA GLY A 180 6.50 13.32 2.66
C GLY A 180 7.66 12.57 2.01
N TRP A 181 8.45 13.25 1.18
CA TRP A 181 9.55 12.63 0.42
C TRP A 181 10.58 11.89 1.28
N GLY A 182 10.82 12.32 2.52
CA GLY A 182 11.71 11.61 3.47
C GLY A 182 11.17 10.26 3.99
N HIS A 183 9.90 9.94 3.73
CA HIS A 183 9.29 8.63 4.02
C HIS A 183 9.40 7.65 2.86
N LEU A 184 9.78 8.12 1.66
CA LEU A 184 10.16 7.24 0.57
C LEU A 184 11.40 6.42 1.01
N TRP A 185 11.46 5.14 0.64
CA TRP A 185 12.50 4.18 1.05
C TRP A 185 12.51 3.73 2.52
N LYS A 186 11.95 4.51 3.46
CA LYS A 186 11.96 4.22 4.91
C LYS A 186 11.23 2.89 5.24
N ASP A 187 11.83 2.09 6.13
CA ASP A 187 11.31 0.85 6.72
C ASP A 187 10.58 -0.10 5.75
N THR A 188 11.04 -0.14 4.49
CA THR A 188 10.36 -0.91 3.44
C THR A 188 10.81 -2.37 3.50
N PRO A 189 9.91 -3.36 3.71
CA PRO A 189 10.25 -4.78 3.78
C PRO A 189 10.46 -5.37 2.37
N LEU A 190 11.40 -4.79 1.62
CA LEU A 190 11.59 -4.95 0.17
C LEU A 190 11.52 -6.41 -0.29
N LEU A 191 12.39 -7.28 0.22
CA LEU A 191 12.47 -8.68 -0.20
C LEU A 191 11.17 -9.46 0.06
N ARG A 192 10.46 -9.15 1.15
CA ARG A 192 9.19 -9.78 1.49
C ARG A 192 8.09 -9.36 0.51
N THR A 193 8.00 -8.07 0.21
CA THR A 193 7.03 -7.54 -0.75
C THR A 193 7.34 -8.00 -2.16
N LEU A 194 8.61 -8.01 -2.58
CA LEU A 194 9.05 -8.54 -3.88
C LEU A 194 8.68 -10.02 -4.03
N GLY A 195 8.97 -10.86 -3.02
CA GLY A 195 8.58 -12.26 -3.07
C GLY A 195 7.07 -12.46 -3.25
N VAL A 196 6.25 -11.68 -2.55
CA VAL A 196 4.78 -11.76 -2.68
C VAL A 196 4.30 -11.23 -4.02
N LEU A 197 4.90 -10.15 -4.54
CA LEU A 197 4.62 -9.64 -5.89
C LEU A 197 5.01 -10.66 -6.97
N ILE A 198 6.13 -11.37 -6.82
CA ILE A 198 6.56 -12.44 -7.74
C ILE A 198 5.57 -13.61 -7.72
N VAL A 199 5.13 -14.08 -6.54
CA VAL A 199 4.10 -15.12 -6.43
C VAL A 199 2.79 -14.67 -7.10
N ALA A 200 2.35 -13.43 -6.84
CA ALA A 200 1.15 -12.88 -7.47
C ALA A 200 1.31 -12.74 -9.00
N ALA A 201 2.48 -12.34 -9.49
CA ALA A 201 2.80 -12.23 -10.90
C ALA A 201 2.83 -13.59 -11.62
N ILE A 202 3.38 -14.63 -11.00
CA ILE A 202 3.36 -16.00 -11.54
C ILE A 202 1.93 -16.50 -11.69
N VAL A 203 1.08 -16.35 -10.67
CA VAL A 203 -0.32 -16.78 -10.74
C VAL A 203 -1.11 -15.92 -11.74
N ASN A 204 -0.89 -14.60 -11.77
CA ASN A 204 -1.45 -13.72 -12.81
C ASN A 204 -1.06 -14.18 -14.22
N GLY A 205 0.20 -14.54 -14.44
CA GLY A 205 0.69 -15.05 -15.73
C GLY A 205 0.01 -16.36 -16.14
N ILE A 206 -0.14 -17.31 -15.20
CA ILE A 206 -0.87 -18.57 -15.46
C ILE A 206 -2.33 -18.28 -15.81
N VAL A 207 -3.03 -17.47 -15.02
CA VAL A 207 -4.44 -17.11 -15.27
C VAL A 207 -4.60 -16.33 -16.58
N TYR A 208 -3.67 -15.44 -16.90
CA TYR A 208 -3.62 -14.73 -18.18
C TYR A 208 -3.49 -15.70 -19.35
N LEU A 209 -2.53 -16.63 -19.31
CA LEU A 209 -2.34 -17.63 -20.37
C LEU A 209 -3.59 -18.51 -20.57
N LEU A 210 -4.21 -18.96 -19.47
CA LEU A 210 -5.44 -19.75 -19.50
C LEU A 210 -6.66 -19.00 -20.04
N THR A 211 -6.62 -17.66 -20.10
CA THR A 211 -7.73 -16.81 -20.53
C THR A 211 -7.52 -16.24 -21.94
N MET A 212 -6.32 -15.71 -22.19
CA MET A 212 -6.01 -14.89 -23.36
C MET A 212 -5.59 -15.72 -24.56
N VAL A 213 -4.97 -16.90 -24.36
CA VAL A 213 -4.68 -17.80 -25.48
C VAL A 213 -5.97 -18.33 -26.13
N PRO A 214 -6.98 -18.82 -25.36
CA PRO A 214 -8.29 -19.16 -25.94
C PRO A 214 -9.05 -17.95 -26.50
N LEU A 215 -8.95 -16.77 -25.88
CA LEU A 215 -9.62 -15.56 -26.37
C LEU A 215 -9.07 -15.12 -27.73
N ASN A 216 -7.74 -15.07 -27.89
CA ASN A 216 -7.12 -14.67 -29.16
C ASN A 216 -7.51 -15.63 -30.28
N GLN A 217 -7.46 -16.94 -30.02
CA GLN A 217 -7.93 -17.96 -30.98
C GLN A 217 -9.41 -17.78 -31.34
N ALA A 218 -10.27 -17.53 -30.35
CA ALA A 218 -11.70 -17.28 -30.60
C ALA A 218 -11.97 -15.96 -31.35
N LEU A 219 -11.09 -14.97 -31.25
CA LEU A 219 -11.16 -13.71 -32.00
C LEU A 219 -10.62 -13.87 -33.43
N GLU A 220 -9.60 -14.69 -33.64
CA GLU A 220 -9.11 -15.09 -34.96
C GLU A 220 -10.20 -15.89 -35.71
N ASP A 221 -10.79 -16.92 -35.07
CA ASP A 221 -11.94 -17.69 -35.56
C ASP A 221 -13.18 -16.83 -35.90
N LEU A 222 -13.31 -15.63 -35.30
CA LEU A 222 -14.45 -14.71 -35.49
C LEU A 222 -14.30 -13.82 -36.73
N VAL A 223 -13.07 -13.64 -37.23
CA VAL A 223 -12.74 -12.72 -38.32
C VAL A 223 -12.40 -13.48 -39.61
N ASP A 224 -11.98 -14.74 -39.50
CA ASP A 224 -11.81 -15.64 -40.64
C ASP A 224 -13.19 -16.17 -41.12
N PRO A 225 -13.59 -15.91 -42.39
CA PRO A 225 -14.87 -16.36 -42.92
C PRO A 225 -14.98 -17.88 -43.15
N ASP A 226 -13.86 -18.61 -43.17
CA ASP A 226 -13.81 -20.07 -43.36
C ASP A 226 -13.78 -20.85 -42.04
N LEU A 227 -13.62 -20.17 -40.89
CA LEU A 227 -13.60 -20.78 -39.56
C LEU A 227 -14.96 -20.65 -38.83
N SER A 228 -15.21 -21.58 -37.92
CA SER A 228 -16.37 -21.56 -37.04
C SER A 228 -15.93 -21.50 -35.59
N VAL A 229 -16.26 -20.39 -34.90
CA VAL A 229 -15.90 -20.15 -33.50
C VAL A 229 -16.25 -21.36 -32.63
N SER A 230 -15.23 -21.98 -32.03
CA SER A 230 -15.44 -23.12 -31.15
C SER A 230 -16.22 -22.72 -29.90
N ALA A 231 -17.39 -23.32 -29.68
CA ALA A 231 -18.19 -23.09 -28.48
C ALA A 231 -17.40 -23.38 -27.18
N SER A 232 -16.43 -24.30 -27.23
CA SER A 232 -15.50 -24.53 -26.11
C SER A 232 -14.50 -23.38 -25.91
N ALA A 233 -14.00 -22.75 -26.98
CA ALA A 233 -13.09 -21.60 -26.86
C ALA A 233 -13.80 -20.38 -26.23
N VAL A 234 -15.06 -20.13 -26.62
CA VAL A 234 -15.91 -19.11 -25.96
C VAL A 234 -16.13 -19.44 -24.48
N LEU A 235 -16.43 -20.70 -24.15
CA LEU A 235 -16.62 -21.14 -22.75
C LEU A 235 -15.33 -20.96 -21.92
N PHE A 236 -14.17 -21.38 -22.43
CA PHE A 236 -12.88 -21.19 -21.75
C PHE A 236 -12.51 -19.73 -21.59
N THR A 237 -12.80 -18.89 -22.59
CA THR A 237 -12.64 -17.43 -22.53
C THR A 237 -13.45 -16.82 -21.39
N VAL A 238 -14.75 -17.13 -21.31
CA VAL A 238 -15.64 -16.62 -20.25
C VAL A 238 -15.21 -17.12 -18.87
N LEU A 239 -14.88 -18.41 -18.74
CA LEU A 239 -14.39 -18.99 -17.49
C LEU A 239 -13.06 -18.36 -17.06
N GLY A 240 -12.11 -18.18 -17.97
CA GLY A 240 -10.83 -17.54 -17.71
C GLY A 240 -11.00 -16.11 -17.21
N PHE A 241 -11.85 -15.31 -17.86
CA PHE A 241 -12.17 -13.95 -17.44
C PHE A 241 -12.79 -13.90 -16.04
N VAL A 242 -13.71 -14.82 -15.72
CA VAL A 242 -14.30 -14.95 -14.37
C VAL A 242 -13.22 -15.34 -13.35
N VAL A 243 -12.34 -16.29 -13.66
CA VAL A 243 -11.21 -16.68 -12.79
C VAL A 243 -10.24 -15.50 -12.58
N MET A 244 -9.96 -14.69 -13.61
CA MET A 244 -9.12 -13.50 -13.53
C MET A 244 -9.72 -12.42 -12.62
N LEU A 245 -11.04 -12.18 -12.70
CA LEU A 245 -11.74 -11.27 -11.79
C LEU A 245 -11.73 -11.77 -10.34
N ILE A 246 -12.01 -13.07 -10.13
CA ILE A 246 -11.96 -13.69 -8.80
C ILE A 246 -10.54 -13.57 -8.21
N TRP A 247 -9.52 -13.95 -8.98
CA TRP A 247 -8.13 -13.88 -8.54
C TRP A 247 -7.70 -12.45 -8.20
N SER A 248 -8.00 -11.48 -9.07
CA SER A 248 -7.72 -10.05 -8.84
C SER A 248 -8.24 -9.56 -7.47
N VAL A 249 -9.49 -9.88 -7.14
CA VAL A 249 -10.10 -9.51 -5.85
C VAL A 249 -9.45 -10.24 -4.67
N LEU A 250 -9.15 -11.54 -4.82
CA LEU A 250 -8.61 -12.36 -3.74
C LEU A 250 -7.11 -12.11 -3.47
N SER A 251 -6.33 -11.73 -4.49
CA SER A 251 -4.92 -11.38 -4.34
C SER A 251 -4.68 -9.91 -3.98
N MET A 252 -5.68 -9.03 -4.16
CA MET A 252 -5.58 -7.57 -4.08
C MET A 252 -4.69 -7.06 -2.93
N PHE A 253 -4.85 -7.59 -1.72
CA PHE A 253 -4.17 -7.10 -0.52
C PHE A 253 -2.94 -7.90 -0.09
N MET A 254 -2.50 -8.92 -0.83
CA MET A 254 -1.35 -9.75 -0.45
C MET A 254 -0.05 -8.95 -0.39
N ALA A 255 0.26 -8.20 -1.45
CA ALA A 255 1.47 -7.37 -1.51
C ALA A 255 1.39 -6.16 -0.57
N TRP A 256 0.19 -5.64 -0.29
CA TRP A 256 -0.03 -4.60 0.73
C TRP A 256 0.26 -5.12 2.14
N ALA A 257 -0.18 -6.35 2.45
CA ALA A 257 0.15 -7.01 3.71
C ALA A 257 1.66 -7.14 3.91
N ALA A 258 2.38 -7.56 2.86
CA ALA A 258 3.84 -7.64 2.88
C ALA A 258 4.50 -6.26 3.06
N ALA A 259 4.09 -5.25 2.28
CA ALA A 259 4.61 -3.88 2.36
C ALA A 259 4.35 -3.20 3.72
N SER A 260 3.31 -3.62 4.44
CA SER A 260 3.01 -3.11 5.77
C SER A 260 4.01 -3.51 6.85
N GLY A 261 4.86 -4.52 6.60
CA GLY A 261 5.90 -4.98 7.53
C GLY A 261 5.38 -5.83 8.71
N GLN A 262 4.10 -5.70 9.06
CA GLN A 262 3.44 -6.40 10.18
C GLN A 262 3.45 -7.93 10.05
N PHE A 263 3.31 -8.45 8.83
CA PHE A 263 3.06 -9.86 8.58
C PHE A 263 4.27 -10.55 7.94
N GLY A 264 4.55 -11.80 8.33
CA GLY A 264 5.54 -12.64 7.65
C GLY A 264 5.18 -12.91 6.17
N PHE A 265 6.06 -13.57 5.40
CA PHE A 265 5.82 -13.83 3.97
C PHE A 265 4.52 -14.62 3.71
N GLY A 266 4.39 -15.83 4.26
CA GLY A 266 3.19 -16.66 4.07
C GLY A 266 1.96 -16.09 4.78
N GLU A 267 2.16 -15.37 5.88
CA GLU A 267 1.11 -14.66 6.58
C GLU A 267 0.56 -13.48 5.74
N SER A 268 1.40 -12.76 5.00
CA SER A 268 0.97 -11.70 4.08
C SER A 268 0.03 -12.24 3.00
N LEU A 269 0.36 -13.41 2.43
CA LEU A 269 -0.51 -14.12 1.48
C LEU A 269 -1.86 -14.49 2.14
N LYS A 270 -1.83 -15.12 3.32
CA LYS A 270 -3.03 -15.55 4.07
C LYS A 270 -3.91 -14.37 4.48
N THR A 271 -3.33 -13.28 4.96
CA THR A 271 -4.01 -12.05 5.37
C THR A 271 -4.65 -11.37 4.16
N GLY A 272 -3.90 -11.15 3.07
CA GLY A 272 -4.45 -10.59 1.83
C GLY A 272 -5.65 -11.40 1.29
N TRP A 273 -5.50 -12.72 1.22
CA TRP A 273 -6.56 -13.65 0.80
C TRP A 273 -7.80 -13.60 1.70
N ASN A 274 -7.60 -13.49 3.03
CA ASN A 274 -8.70 -13.41 3.98
C ASN A 274 -9.44 -12.06 3.92
N ILE A 275 -8.74 -10.94 3.70
CA ILE A 275 -9.35 -9.63 3.44
C ILE A 275 -10.20 -9.69 2.16
N GLY A 276 -9.62 -10.25 1.08
CA GLY A 276 -10.27 -10.44 -0.22
C GLY A 276 -11.56 -11.24 -0.10
N LYS A 277 -11.53 -12.43 0.50
CA LYS A 277 -12.74 -13.24 0.78
C LYS A 277 -13.74 -12.50 1.66
N GLY A 278 -13.29 -11.93 2.77
CA GLY A 278 -14.14 -11.31 3.79
C GLY A 278 -14.91 -10.07 3.32
N ASN A 279 -14.50 -9.50 2.19
CA ASN A 279 -15.09 -8.32 1.55
C ASN A 279 -15.39 -8.54 0.05
N PHE A 280 -15.44 -9.79 -0.43
CA PHE A 280 -15.38 -10.15 -1.85
C PHE A 280 -16.34 -9.36 -2.74
N GLY A 281 -17.66 -9.39 -2.47
CA GLY A 281 -18.65 -8.72 -3.31
C GLY A 281 -18.48 -7.19 -3.38
N LYS A 282 -18.02 -6.56 -2.28
CA LYS A 282 -17.68 -5.14 -2.25
C LYS A 282 -16.48 -4.86 -3.15
N LEU A 283 -15.39 -5.61 -2.98
CA LEU A 283 -14.14 -5.44 -3.72
C LEU A 283 -14.32 -5.77 -5.21
N LEU A 284 -15.12 -6.77 -5.55
CA LEU A 284 -15.47 -7.10 -6.93
C LEU A 284 -16.20 -5.93 -7.62
N LEU A 285 -17.21 -5.35 -6.95
CA LEU A 285 -17.91 -4.18 -7.47
C LEU A 285 -16.97 -2.97 -7.60
N PHE A 286 -16.06 -2.76 -6.65
CA PHE A 286 -15.02 -1.73 -6.76
C PHE A 286 -14.09 -1.97 -7.96
N VAL A 287 -13.58 -3.18 -8.16
CA VAL A 287 -12.72 -3.53 -9.30
C VAL A 287 -13.46 -3.30 -10.62
N ILE A 288 -14.69 -3.79 -10.77
CA ILE A 288 -15.49 -3.61 -11.99
C ILE A 288 -15.76 -2.12 -12.23
N ALA A 289 -16.23 -1.38 -11.23
CA ALA A 289 -16.52 0.05 -11.38
C ALA A 289 -15.25 0.85 -11.71
N PHE A 290 -14.12 0.57 -11.05
CA PHE A 290 -12.85 1.26 -11.32
C PHE A 290 -12.32 0.95 -12.72
N GLN A 291 -12.37 -0.32 -13.15
CA GLN A 291 -11.92 -0.74 -14.48
C GLN A 291 -12.79 -0.18 -15.62
N LEU A 292 -14.05 0.20 -15.36
CA LEU A 292 -14.91 0.89 -16.33
C LEU A 292 -14.69 2.41 -16.30
N ILE A 293 -14.62 3.01 -15.11
CA ILE A 293 -14.61 4.48 -14.95
C ILE A 293 -13.20 5.07 -15.20
N ALA A 294 -12.15 4.45 -14.65
CA ALA A 294 -10.81 5.02 -14.70
C ALA A 294 -10.24 5.12 -16.13
N PRO A 295 -10.33 4.09 -17.01
CA PRO A 295 -9.84 4.21 -18.39
C PRO A 295 -10.59 5.28 -19.20
N LEU A 296 -11.92 5.39 -19.02
CA LEU A 296 -12.72 6.44 -19.67
C LEU A 296 -12.29 7.84 -19.21
N ALA A 297 -12.10 8.05 -17.91
CA ALA A 297 -11.63 9.32 -17.37
C ALA A 297 -10.21 9.68 -17.86
N ILE A 298 -9.31 8.69 -17.94
CA ILE A 298 -7.95 8.83 -18.48
C ILE A 298 -7.98 9.20 -19.97
N LEU A 299 -8.84 8.55 -20.76
CA LEU A 299 -8.99 8.80 -22.20
C LEU A 299 -9.58 10.19 -22.47
N LEU A 300 -10.65 10.57 -21.77
CA LEU A 300 -11.31 11.88 -21.89
C LEU A 300 -10.40 13.05 -21.47
N THR A 301 -9.34 12.79 -20.70
CA THR A 301 -8.36 13.79 -20.25
C THR A 301 -7.03 13.70 -21.00
N PHE A 302 -6.97 12.96 -22.13
CA PHE A 302 -5.74 12.77 -22.92
C PHE A 302 -4.55 12.30 -22.06
N LEU A 303 -4.76 11.25 -21.28
CA LEU A 303 -3.84 10.65 -20.31
C LEU A 303 -3.53 11.49 -19.05
N LEU A 304 -3.85 12.79 -19.02
CA LEU A 304 -3.56 13.66 -17.86
C LEU A 304 -4.27 13.20 -16.58
N GLY A 305 -5.41 12.51 -16.69
CA GLY A 305 -6.13 11.93 -15.55
C GLY A 305 -5.29 10.94 -14.73
N ILE A 306 -4.26 10.31 -15.31
CA ILE A 306 -3.33 9.42 -14.60
C ILE A 306 -2.66 10.15 -13.42
N ILE A 307 -2.35 11.44 -13.57
CA ILE A 307 -1.68 12.27 -12.55
C ILE A 307 -2.47 12.30 -11.24
N VAL A 308 -3.80 12.17 -11.30
CA VAL A 308 -4.69 12.14 -10.12
C VAL A 308 -5.15 10.72 -9.81
N ILE A 309 -5.55 9.94 -10.82
CA ILE A 309 -6.19 8.64 -10.66
C ILE A 309 -5.22 7.59 -10.12
N PHE A 310 -3.96 7.57 -10.55
CA PHE A 310 -2.98 6.59 -10.07
C PHE A 310 -2.62 6.81 -8.58
N PRO A 311 -2.29 8.05 -8.13
CA PRO A 311 -2.13 8.34 -6.71
C PRO A 311 -3.39 8.06 -5.89
N ALA A 312 -4.57 8.50 -6.36
CA ALA A 312 -5.82 8.28 -5.64
C ALA A 312 -6.13 6.79 -5.48
N TYR A 313 -5.89 5.96 -6.50
CA TYR A 313 -6.07 4.51 -6.43
C TYR A 313 -5.11 3.84 -5.45
N THR A 314 -3.84 4.24 -5.47
CA THR A 314 -2.83 3.77 -4.52
C THR A 314 -3.24 4.09 -3.08
N LEU A 315 -3.72 5.30 -2.83
CA LEU A 315 -4.21 5.76 -1.52
C LEU A 315 -5.52 5.08 -1.12
N MET A 316 -6.46 4.87 -2.05
CA MET A 316 -7.69 4.10 -1.83
C MET A 316 -7.36 2.69 -1.31
N LEU A 317 -6.45 1.97 -1.96
CA LEU A 317 -6.03 0.64 -1.55
C LEU A 317 -5.33 0.63 -0.19
N ALA A 318 -4.40 1.57 0.07
CA ALA A 318 -3.74 1.70 1.36
C ALA A 318 -4.75 1.91 2.50
N HIS A 319 -5.73 2.79 2.31
CA HIS A 319 -6.78 3.07 3.29
C HIS A 319 -7.73 1.88 3.49
N MET A 320 -8.15 1.21 2.42
CA MET A 320 -8.96 -0.03 2.53
C MET A 320 -8.22 -1.15 3.27
N PHE A 321 -6.91 -1.30 3.02
CA PHE A 321 -6.07 -2.25 3.74
C PHE A 321 -6.01 -1.91 5.24
N ARG A 322 -5.75 -0.64 5.58
CA ARG A 322 -5.71 -0.16 6.98
C ARG A 322 -7.06 -0.29 7.70
N GLN A 323 -8.20 -0.08 7.03
CA GLN A 323 -9.53 -0.38 7.61
C GLN A 323 -9.68 -1.86 8.00
N ALA A 324 -9.08 -2.76 7.21
CA ALA A 324 -9.18 -4.20 7.41
C ALA A 324 -8.25 -4.72 8.52
N VAL A 325 -6.97 -4.30 8.54
CA VAL A 325 -5.95 -4.84 9.49
C VAL A 325 -5.59 -3.91 10.65
N GLY A 326 -5.78 -2.60 10.49
CA GLY A 326 -5.36 -1.58 11.45
C GLY A 326 -4.04 -0.90 11.09
N THR A 327 -3.65 0.10 11.89
CA THR A 327 -2.32 0.72 11.79
C THR A 327 -1.25 -0.20 12.42
N ALA A 328 0.02 -0.03 12.04
CA ALA A 328 1.11 -0.78 12.67
C ALA A 328 1.58 -0.08 13.96
N PRO A 329 2.07 -0.80 14.98
CA PRO A 329 2.92 -0.17 15.98
C PRO A 329 4.18 0.40 15.32
N HIS A 330 4.55 1.61 15.73
CA HIS A 330 5.78 2.31 15.32
C HIS A 330 6.92 2.03 16.29
#